data_AF-A0A953PCR8-F1
#
_entry.id   AF-A0A953PCR8-F1
#
_cell.length_a   1.000
_cell.length_b   1.000
_cell.length_c   1.000
_cell.angle_alpha   90.00
_cell.angle_beta   90.00
_cell.angle_gamma   90.00
#
_symmetry.space_group_name_H-M   'P 1'
#
loop_
_entity.id
_entity.type
_entity.pdbx_description
1 polymer ?
#
loop_
_entity_poly.entity_id
_entity_poly.type
_entity_poly.pdbx_seq_one_letter_code
_entity_poly.pdbx_strand_id
1 'polypeptide(L)'
;MNRFCAAFGFAATLAVTGLLVSASAQNIQPTREQGTAQQFAKISVSEVKAVDYPIPSAQGPSWLKHLGLAVSQTRMGQVGGTDSLPASTHGQQQPTTGTPTPTGNLNSSIQRFLATFHSGSKPASEILDEKFVVAGSDLYRWNCQGCHGPTGQGATPEINSVLGPVQGTSPALTRKRMEARGLDVDDDMVQQVSELAEGSLRDRLQHGGKSMPSFEYLRADEVEALFGYLEKLAEVPPTKRDGLLVPESAARVGEHIVRGTCHICHDATGPGSGHMAMMQGTIPSLASIPKEHSLSGVVHQVQYGSSGMMKITGGEVMPAYPYFTEEEIAAVYLVAYSARP
;
A
#
# COMPACT_ATOMS: atom_id res chain seq x y z
N MET A 1 5.55 66.66 6.18
CA MET A 1 4.20 67.17 6.52
C MET A 1 3.17 66.41 5.69
N ASN A 2 1.96 66.27 6.24
CA ASN A 2 0.70 65.83 5.62
C ASN A 2 0.56 64.38 5.08
N ARG A 3 -0.26 63.62 5.81
CA ARG A 3 -1.07 62.47 5.36
C ARG A 3 -2.34 62.95 4.66
N PHE A 4 -2.96 62.11 3.82
CA PHE A 4 -4.42 61.93 3.61
C PHE A 4 -4.58 60.48 3.06
N CYS A 5 -5.46 59.55 3.52
CA CYS A 5 -6.94 59.55 3.65
C CYS A 5 -7.64 59.77 2.28
N ALA A 6 -8.78 59.18 1.87
CA ALA A 6 -9.78 58.21 2.40
C ALA A 6 -10.74 57.85 1.20
N ALA A 7 -11.74 56.95 1.21
CA ALA A 7 -12.09 55.68 1.91
C ALA A 7 -13.44 55.14 1.28
N PHE A 8 -14.03 54.06 1.82
CA PHE A 8 -15.38 53.50 1.49
C PHE A 8 -15.58 52.79 0.11
N GLY A 9 -16.50 51.82 -0.03
CA GLY A 9 -17.36 51.16 0.97
C GLY A 9 -18.42 50.18 0.40
N PHE A 10 -19.19 49.56 1.31
CA PHE A 10 -20.52 48.91 1.16
C PHE A 10 -20.84 47.95 -0.01
N ALA A 11 -21.25 46.72 0.34
CA ALA A 11 -22.62 46.22 0.12
C ALA A 11 -22.91 44.96 0.95
N ALA A 12 -24.10 44.88 1.57
CA ALA A 12 -24.58 43.68 2.25
C ALA A 12 -26.10 43.56 2.12
N THR A 13 -26.58 42.52 1.44
CA THR A 13 -28.00 42.13 1.40
C THR A 13 -28.13 40.69 0.93
N LEU A 14 -28.80 39.84 1.70
CA LEU A 14 -29.29 38.54 1.22
C LEU A 14 -30.53 38.17 2.03
N ALA A 15 -31.65 37.95 1.35
CA ALA A 15 -32.94 37.69 1.97
C ALA A 15 -33.63 36.47 1.32
N VAL A 16 -33.98 35.53 2.19
CA VAL A 16 -35.23 34.74 2.26
C VAL A 16 -35.93 34.30 0.95
N THR A 17 -36.02 32.98 0.76
CA THR A 17 -37.19 32.13 0.36
C THR A 17 -36.67 30.76 -0.13
N GLY A 18 -37.36 29.62 -0.08
CA GLY A 18 -38.68 29.26 0.47
C GLY A 18 -39.34 28.12 -0.32
N LEU A 19 -40.00 27.17 0.37
CA LEU A 19 -41.03 26.18 -0.06
C LEU A 19 -40.65 24.78 -0.64
N LEU A 20 -41.19 23.76 0.06
CA LEU A 20 -42.03 22.61 -0.38
C LEU A 20 -41.45 21.55 -1.36
N VAL A 21 -41.29 20.28 -0.95
CA VAL A 21 -42.30 19.20 -0.74
C VAL A 21 -42.82 18.54 -2.02
N SER A 22 -42.50 17.25 -2.20
CA SER A 22 -43.49 16.19 -2.51
C SER A 22 -42.88 14.79 -2.38
N ALA A 23 -43.69 13.82 -1.95
CA ALA A 23 -43.35 12.41 -1.87
C ALA A 23 -43.95 11.64 -3.06
N SER A 24 -43.41 10.46 -3.37
CA SER A 24 -44.12 9.43 -4.15
C SER A 24 -43.61 8.04 -3.81
N ALA A 25 -44.54 7.08 -3.75
CA ALA A 25 -44.30 5.74 -3.25
C ALA A 25 -43.73 4.79 -4.31
N GLN A 26 -43.06 3.74 -3.85
CA GLN A 26 -42.77 2.55 -4.66
C GLN A 26 -43.28 1.31 -3.92
N ASN A 27 -44.10 0.52 -4.62
CA ASN A 27 -44.50 -0.81 -4.22
C ASN A 27 -44.72 -1.62 -5.51
N ILE A 28 -43.90 -2.65 -5.76
CA ILE A 28 -44.19 -3.80 -6.63
C ILE A 28 -43.13 -4.90 -6.35
N GLN A 29 -43.65 -6.09 -6.08
CA GLN A 29 -43.07 -7.43 -6.15
C GLN A 29 -44.25 -8.36 -6.51
N PRO A 30 -44.09 -9.66 -6.80
CA PRO A 30 -42.95 -10.40 -7.36
C PRO A 30 -43.36 -11.38 -8.49
N THR A 31 -42.39 -12.04 -9.14
CA THR A 31 -42.42 -13.43 -9.69
C THR A 31 -41.00 -13.71 -10.23
N ARG A 32 -40.29 -14.84 -10.02
CA ARG A 32 -40.58 -16.29 -9.90
C ARG A 32 -41.02 -16.96 -11.21
N GLU A 33 -40.04 -17.50 -11.93
CA GLU A 33 -40.21 -18.71 -12.74
C GLU A 33 -39.05 -19.69 -12.49
N GLN A 34 -39.32 -20.98 -12.67
CA GLN A 34 -38.39 -22.08 -12.43
C GLN A 34 -38.11 -22.82 -13.73
N GLY A 35 -36.88 -23.32 -13.86
CA GLY A 35 -36.66 -24.64 -14.44
C GLY A 35 -36.14 -24.69 -15.86
N THR A 36 -34.94 -25.23 -16.01
CA THR A 36 -34.69 -26.29 -16.99
C THR A 36 -33.46 -27.07 -16.55
N ALA A 37 -33.59 -28.40 -16.51
CA ALA A 37 -32.46 -29.29 -16.30
C ALA A 37 -32.24 -30.05 -17.60
N GLN A 38 -31.09 -29.84 -18.26
CA GLN A 38 -30.55 -30.83 -19.18
C GLN A 38 -29.08 -30.59 -19.56
N GLN A 39 -28.47 -31.71 -19.97
CA GLN A 39 -27.31 -31.80 -20.85
C GLN A 39 -25.91 -31.66 -20.22
N PHE A 40 -25.38 -32.82 -19.81
CA PHE A 40 -23.93 -33.04 -19.72
C PHE A 40 -23.31 -32.82 -21.10
N ALA A 41 -22.51 -31.77 -21.25
CA ALA A 41 -21.69 -31.50 -22.42
C ALA A 41 -20.20 -31.53 -22.03
N LYS A 42 -19.34 -31.90 -22.99
CA LYS A 42 -17.88 -31.99 -22.81
C LYS A 42 -17.31 -30.65 -22.35
N ILE A 43 -16.54 -30.65 -21.27
CA ILE A 43 -15.85 -29.44 -20.81
C ILE A 43 -14.66 -29.16 -21.74
N SER A 44 -14.79 -28.10 -22.54
CA SER A 44 -13.69 -27.48 -23.27
C SER A 44 -12.79 -26.73 -22.29
N VAL A 45 -11.47 -26.71 -22.53
CA VAL A 45 -10.49 -25.98 -21.70
C VAL A 45 -10.51 -24.49 -22.06
N SER A 46 -11.68 -23.86 -21.90
CA SER A 46 -11.94 -22.50 -22.40
C SER A 46 -13.11 -21.81 -21.68
N GLU A 47 -13.24 -21.99 -20.37
CA GLU A 47 -13.99 -21.08 -19.47
C GLU A 47 -13.76 -21.46 -17.99
N VAL A 48 -12.59 -21.11 -17.43
CA VAL A 48 -12.52 -20.85 -15.99
C VAL A 48 -12.90 -19.37 -15.84
N LYS A 49 -14.21 -19.10 -15.74
CA LYS A 49 -14.68 -17.77 -15.32
C LYS A 49 -14.09 -17.50 -13.95
N ALA A 50 -13.21 -16.50 -13.87
CA ALA A 50 -12.75 -15.98 -12.60
C ALA A 50 -13.98 -15.57 -11.79
N VAL A 51 -14.26 -16.33 -10.73
CA VAL A 51 -15.31 -15.99 -9.77
C VAL A 51 -14.92 -14.65 -9.17
N ASP A 52 -15.84 -13.69 -9.18
CA ASP A 52 -15.64 -12.37 -8.59
C ASP A 52 -15.53 -12.50 -7.07
N TYR A 53 -14.29 -12.69 -6.60
CA TYR A 53 -13.94 -12.54 -5.20
C TYR A 53 -13.63 -11.07 -4.93
N PRO A 54 -14.38 -10.40 -4.04
CA PRO A 54 -14.01 -9.05 -3.63
C PRO A 54 -12.67 -9.11 -2.91
N ILE A 55 -11.70 -8.31 -3.33
CA ILE A 55 -10.46 -8.07 -2.58
C ILE A 55 -10.88 -7.36 -1.28
N PRO A 56 -10.93 -8.03 -0.11
CA PRO A 56 -11.56 -7.46 1.08
C PRO A 56 -10.48 -6.73 1.89
N SER A 57 -9.82 -5.74 1.29
CA SER A 57 -8.74 -5.02 1.96
C SER A 57 -8.55 -3.58 1.47
N ALA A 58 -8.26 -3.37 0.19
CA ALA A 58 -8.41 -2.07 -0.46
C ALA A 58 -9.87 -1.93 -0.93
N GLN A 59 -10.56 -0.86 -0.52
CA GLN A 59 -11.91 -0.54 -0.99
C GLN A 59 -11.96 0.90 -1.49
N GLY A 60 -12.77 1.15 -2.51
CA GLY A 60 -13.01 2.49 -3.03
C GLY A 60 -11.85 3.09 -3.86
N PRO A 61 -11.84 4.43 -4.01
CA PRO A 61 -10.92 5.13 -4.89
C PRO A 61 -9.46 5.03 -4.42
N SER A 62 -8.52 5.25 -5.33
CA SER A 62 -7.10 5.34 -5.01
C SER A 62 -6.80 6.49 -4.05
N TRP A 63 -5.67 6.41 -3.35
CA TRP A 63 -5.24 7.47 -2.42
C TRP A 63 -5.04 8.81 -3.14
N LEU A 64 -4.47 8.83 -4.35
CA LEU A 64 -4.35 10.06 -5.13
C LEU A 64 -5.71 10.66 -5.48
N LYS A 65 -6.68 9.83 -5.85
CA LYS A 65 -8.05 10.27 -6.14
C LYS A 65 -8.79 10.77 -4.90
N HIS A 66 -8.53 10.19 -3.72
CA HIS A 66 -9.00 10.73 -2.43
C HIS A 66 -8.42 12.13 -2.15
N LEU A 67 -7.15 12.37 -2.49
CA LEU A 67 -6.49 13.66 -2.35
C LEU A 67 -6.82 14.67 -3.47
N GLY A 68 -7.55 14.26 -4.52
CA GLY A 68 -7.83 15.10 -5.69
C GLY A 68 -6.61 15.37 -6.59
N LEU A 69 -5.65 14.44 -6.61
CA LEU A 69 -4.40 14.53 -7.36
C LEU A 69 -4.37 13.51 -8.51
N ALA A 70 -3.69 13.88 -9.60
CA ALA A 70 -3.30 12.98 -10.68
C ALA A 70 -1.83 12.53 -10.51
N VAL A 71 -1.44 11.38 -11.09
CA VAL A 71 -0.07 10.83 -10.94
C VAL A 71 0.99 11.81 -11.45
N SER A 72 0.71 12.55 -12.52
CA SER A 72 1.55 13.62 -13.07
C SER A 72 1.77 14.83 -12.14
N GLN A 73 0.97 14.97 -11.07
CA GLN A 73 1.00 16.11 -10.14
C GLN A 73 1.74 15.83 -8.83
N THR A 74 2.21 14.59 -8.64
CA THR A 74 2.76 14.10 -7.36
C THR A 74 4.01 13.25 -7.57
N ARG A 75 4.82 13.09 -6.53
CA ARG A 75 5.91 12.12 -6.42
C ARG A 75 5.51 10.85 -5.67
N MET A 76 4.29 10.75 -5.12
CA MET A 76 3.83 9.57 -4.40
C MET A 76 3.84 8.32 -5.30
N GLY A 77 4.41 7.23 -4.81
CA GLY A 77 4.67 6.01 -5.59
C GLY A 77 5.85 6.09 -6.57
N GLN A 78 6.49 7.25 -6.76
CA GLN A 78 7.55 7.47 -7.76
C GLN A 78 8.96 7.60 -7.16
N VAL A 79 9.11 7.49 -5.83
CA VAL A 79 10.38 7.73 -5.12
C VAL A 79 11.14 6.43 -4.83
N GLY A 80 10.52 5.27 -5.07
CA GLY A 80 11.07 3.96 -4.68
C GLY A 80 12.43 3.57 -5.28
N GLY A 81 12.92 4.33 -6.25
CA GLY A 81 14.26 4.16 -6.82
C GLY A 81 14.34 3.09 -7.92
N THR A 82 15.49 3.03 -8.57
CA THR A 82 15.84 2.01 -9.57
C THR A 82 16.81 0.96 -9.04
N ASP A 83 17.31 1.15 -7.81
CA ASP A 83 18.32 0.29 -7.23
C ASP A 83 17.75 -1.10 -6.95
N SER A 84 18.57 -2.12 -7.24
CA SER A 84 18.21 -3.52 -6.99
C SER A 84 18.00 -3.77 -5.50
N LEU A 85 17.26 -4.84 -5.19
CA LEU A 85 16.99 -5.30 -3.82
C LEU A 85 18.25 -5.19 -2.94
N PRO A 86 18.19 -4.51 -1.77
CA PRO A 86 19.24 -4.69 -0.78
C PRO A 86 19.30 -6.18 -0.45
N ALA A 87 20.51 -6.73 -0.27
CA ALA A 87 20.68 -8.16 -0.03
C ALA A 87 19.88 -8.58 1.21
N SER A 88 18.72 -9.21 0.99
CA SER A 88 17.85 -9.67 2.06
C SER A 88 18.64 -10.57 2.98
N THR A 89 18.48 -10.41 4.30
CA THR A 89 19.18 -11.24 5.30
C THR A 89 18.63 -12.67 5.37
N HIS A 90 18.04 -13.17 4.27
CA HIS A 90 17.72 -14.56 3.99
C HIS A 90 19.02 -15.39 3.84
N GLY A 91 19.79 -15.55 4.91
CA GLY A 91 20.97 -16.43 4.89
C GLY A 91 22.02 -16.27 6.00
N GLN A 92 21.94 -15.26 6.87
CA GLN A 92 22.94 -15.04 7.93
C GLN A 92 22.30 -15.05 9.32
N GLN A 93 22.49 -16.19 10.00
CA GLN A 93 22.32 -16.43 11.45
C GLN A 93 20.91 -16.28 12.03
N GLN A 94 20.19 -17.40 11.97
CA GLN A 94 19.02 -17.72 12.80
C GLN A 94 19.44 -17.81 14.30
N PRO A 95 18.83 -17.04 15.22
CA PRO A 95 19.01 -17.24 16.66
C PRO A 95 18.52 -18.64 17.06
N THR A 96 19.36 -19.41 17.74
CA THR A 96 19.09 -20.80 18.12
C THR A 96 18.18 -20.91 19.36
N THR A 97 16.96 -20.38 19.27
CA THR A 97 15.98 -20.40 20.37
C THR A 97 14.72 -21.18 20.02
N GLY A 98 14.78 -22.52 20.14
CA GLY A 98 13.70 -23.44 20.56
C GLY A 98 12.40 -23.57 19.75
N THR A 99 12.01 -22.58 18.95
CA THR A 99 10.71 -22.52 18.28
C THR A 99 10.83 -23.08 16.86
N PRO A 100 9.88 -23.92 16.39
CA PRO A 100 9.85 -24.37 15.00
C PRO A 100 9.82 -23.16 14.07
N THR A 101 10.93 -22.92 13.36
CA THR A 101 11.03 -21.81 12.42
C THR A 101 10.27 -22.19 11.16
N PRO A 102 9.39 -21.34 10.62
CA PRO A 102 8.67 -21.64 9.39
C PRO A 102 9.66 -21.88 8.24
N THR A 103 9.68 -23.10 7.69
CA THR A 103 10.67 -23.53 6.68
C THR A 103 10.30 -23.14 5.24
N GLY A 104 9.16 -22.47 5.04
CA GLY A 104 8.75 -21.97 3.75
C GLY A 104 9.58 -20.76 3.30
N ASN A 105 9.55 -20.48 2.00
CA ASN A 105 9.90 -19.18 1.44
C ASN A 105 8.89 -18.82 0.35
N LEU A 106 8.75 -17.52 0.05
CA LEU A 106 7.73 -17.02 -0.87
C LEU A 106 7.75 -17.74 -2.23
N ASN A 107 8.92 -17.92 -2.84
CA ASN A 107 9.08 -18.61 -4.12
C ASN A 107 8.54 -20.05 -4.05
N SER A 108 8.92 -20.82 -3.03
CA SER A 108 8.41 -22.19 -2.84
C SER A 108 6.89 -22.26 -2.68
N SER A 109 6.25 -21.22 -2.12
CA SER A 109 4.78 -21.13 -2.03
C SER A 109 4.15 -20.75 -3.37
N ILE A 110 4.70 -19.77 -4.09
CA ILE A 110 4.21 -19.35 -5.41
C ILE A 110 4.31 -20.50 -6.43
N GLN A 111 5.45 -21.21 -6.50
CA GLN A 111 5.62 -22.32 -7.44
C GLN A 111 4.66 -23.48 -7.16
N ARG A 112 4.47 -23.85 -5.87
CA ARG A 112 3.50 -24.88 -5.49
C ARG A 112 2.06 -24.45 -5.73
N PHE A 113 1.74 -23.18 -5.52
CA PHE A 113 0.44 -22.63 -5.87
C PHE A 113 0.18 -22.80 -7.37
N LEU A 114 1.07 -22.33 -8.23
CA LEU A 114 0.90 -22.38 -9.68
C LEU A 114 0.77 -23.83 -10.20
N ALA A 115 1.54 -24.76 -9.63
CA ALA A 115 1.42 -26.19 -9.94
C ALA A 115 0.08 -26.80 -9.48
N THR A 116 -0.47 -26.33 -8.35
CA THR A 116 -1.70 -26.88 -7.73
C THR A 116 -2.97 -26.21 -8.24
N PHE A 117 -2.90 -24.96 -8.73
CA PHE A 117 -4.04 -24.14 -9.13
C PHE A 117 -4.95 -24.82 -10.16
N HIS A 118 -4.36 -25.51 -11.13
CA HIS A 118 -5.11 -26.29 -12.14
C HIS A 118 -5.84 -27.53 -11.57
N SER A 119 -5.50 -27.97 -10.36
CA SER A 119 -6.08 -29.15 -9.70
C SER A 119 -7.23 -28.81 -8.72
N GLY A 120 -7.45 -27.52 -8.42
CA GLY A 120 -8.55 -27.06 -7.57
C GLY A 120 -8.18 -25.86 -6.68
N SER A 121 -9.15 -24.98 -6.41
CA SER A 121 -8.92 -23.71 -5.70
C SER A 121 -8.62 -23.87 -4.21
N LYS A 122 -9.26 -24.80 -3.50
CA LYS A 122 -9.09 -24.93 -2.04
C LYS A 122 -7.69 -25.37 -1.60
N PRO A 123 -7.07 -26.43 -2.19
CA PRO A 123 -5.67 -26.75 -1.88
C PRO A 123 -4.71 -25.63 -2.27
N ALA A 124 -5.02 -24.87 -3.32
CA ALA A 124 -4.22 -23.74 -3.75
C ALA A 124 -4.27 -22.57 -2.73
N SER A 125 -5.45 -22.20 -2.19
CA SER A 125 -5.54 -21.15 -1.16
C SER A 125 -4.76 -21.49 0.12
N GLU A 126 -4.77 -22.76 0.54
CA GLU A 126 -4.03 -23.21 1.73
C GLU A 126 -2.51 -22.97 1.56
N ILE A 127 -1.95 -23.14 0.35
CA ILE A 127 -0.53 -22.85 0.03
C ILE A 127 -0.20 -21.35 0.14
N LEU A 128 -1.14 -20.45 -0.18
CA LEU A 128 -0.92 -19.00 -0.06
C LEU A 128 -0.96 -18.48 1.37
N ASP A 129 -1.50 -19.27 2.32
CA ASP A 129 -1.55 -18.95 3.74
C ASP A 129 -0.43 -19.62 4.56
N GLU A 130 0.37 -20.50 3.95
CA GLU A 130 1.61 -21.03 4.54
C GLU A 130 2.59 -19.90 4.92
N LYS A 131 3.23 -20.06 6.08
CA LYS A 131 4.05 -19.01 6.70
C LYS A 131 5.55 -19.17 6.40
N PHE A 132 6.21 -18.03 6.22
CA PHE A 132 7.66 -17.84 6.12
C PHE A 132 8.05 -16.56 6.86
N VAL A 133 9.33 -16.39 7.21
CA VAL A 133 9.79 -15.20 7.95
C VAL A 133 10.21 -14.06 7.02
N VAL A 134 9.84 -12.84 7.38
CA VAL A 134 10.20 -11.59 6.68
C VAL A 134 10.79 -10.60 7.68
N ALA A 135 11.59 -9.64 7.22
CA ALA A 135 12.18 -8.62 8.08
C ALA A 135 11.44 -7.27 7.98
N GLY A 136 11.69 -6.37 8.93
CA GLY A 136 11.19 -4.99 8.87
C GLY A 136 11.59 -4.22 7.59
N SER A 137 12.70 -4.62 6.95
CA SER A 137 13.13 -4.08 5.64
C SER A 137 12.16 -4.44 4.51
N ASP A 138 11.57 -5.63 4.55
CA ASP A 138 10.59 -6.07 3.53
C ASP A 138 9.27 -5.33 3.73
N LEU A 139 8.82 -5.21 4.99
CA LEU A 139 7.65 -4.39 5.34
C LEU A 139 7.85 -2.93 4.89
N TYR A 140 9.02 -2.34 5.09
CA TYR A 140 9.32 -0.99 4.59
C TYR A 140 9.28 -0.92 3.05
N ARG A 141 9.85 -1.91 2.37
CA ARG A 141 9.92 -1.98 0.90
C ARG A 141 8.53 -2.08 0.26
N TRP A 142 7.62 -2.85 0.85
CA TRP A 142 6.24 -3.01 0.36
C TRP A 142 5.32 -1.83 0.69
N ASN A 143 5.53 -1.17 1.83
CA ASN A 143 4.57 -0.23 2.41
C ASN A 143 5.03 1.25 2.39
N CYS A 144 6.34 1.53 2.35
CA CYS A 144 6.88 2.89 2.56
C CYS A 144 7.81 3.37 1.44
N GLN A 145 8.62 2.48 0.86
CA GLN A 145 9.68 2.82 -0.11
C GLN A 145 9.15 3.59 -1.33
N GLY A 146 7.97 3.25 -1.86
CA GLY A 146 7.39 3.94 -3.04
C GLY A 146 7.26 5.46 -2.88
N CYS A 147 7.07 5.94 -1.64
CA CYS A 147 6.99 7.38 -1.32
C CYS A 147 8.26 7.89 -0.62
N HIS A 148 8.81 7.16 0.33
CA HIS A 148 9.93 7.64 1.15
C HIS A 148 11.32 7.30 0.60
N GLY A 149 11.39 6.57 -0.51
CA GLY A 149 12.62 6.07 -1.13
C GLY A 149 13.29 4.94 -0.34
N PRO A 150 14.31 4.27 -0.90
CA PRO A 150 14.99 3.15 -0.23
C PRO A 150 15.68 3.54 1.09
N THR A 151 16.02 4.83 1.23
CA THR A 151 16.80 5.40 2.34
C THR A 151 15.97 6.23 3.33
N GLY A 152 14.66 6.38 3.12
CA GLY A 152 13.78 7.15 4.01
C GLY A 152 13.91 8.68 3.94
N GLN A 153 14.66 9.22 2.97
CA GLN A 153 14.76 10.68 2.77
C GLN A 153 13.50 11.33 2.18
N GLY A 154 12.65 10.58 1.47
CA GLY A 154 11.49 11.13 0.77
C GLY A 154 11.84 11.97 -0.46
N ALA A 155 10.91 12.83 -0.86
CA ALA A 155 11.00 13.72 -2.01
C ALA A 155 10.40 15.08 -1.64
N THR A 156 11.18 15.90 -0.93
CA THR A 156 10.76 17.23 -0.47
C THR A 156 10.50 18.18 -1.64
N PRO A 157 9.56 19.14 -1.53
CA PRO A 157 8.80 19.49 -0.32
C PRO A 157 7.56 18.63 -0.08
N GLU A 158 7.19 17.76 -1.02
CA GLU A 158 5.93 17.01 -0.96
C GLU A 158 5.99 15.85 0.04
N ILE A 159 7.02 15.01 -0.04
CA ILE A 159 7.17 13.83 0.80
C ILE A 159 8.35 14.05 1.74
N ASN A 160 8.04 14.22 3.02
CA ASN A 160 9.05 14.42 4.07
C ASN A 160 9.83 13.13 4.36
N SER A 161 11.03 13.29 4.91
CA SER A 161 11.83 12.17 5.42
C SER A 161 11.19 11.55 6.66
N VAL A 162 11.24 10.21 6.75
CA VAL A 162 10.86 9.46 7.98
C VAL A 162 11.94 9.51 9.05
N LEU A 163 13.20 9.78 8.68
CA LEU A 163 14.36 9.67 9.57
C LEU A 163 14.32 10.68 10.72
N GLY A 164 13.94 11.92 10.44
CA GLY A 164 13.86 13.00 11.44
C GLY A 164 12.92 12.68 12.61
N PRO A 165 11.65 12.30 12.33
CA PRO A 165 10.71 11.78 13.32
C PRO A 165 11.21 10.54 14.08
N VAL A 166 11.73 9.53 13.37
CA VAL A 166 12.23 8.30 14.01
C VAL A 166 13.40 8.59 14.96
N GLN A 167 14.35 9.43 14.57
CA GLN A 167 15.42 9.88 15.48
C GLN A 167 14.91 10.62 16.73
N GLY A 168 13.67 11.15 16.71
CA GLY A 168 13.03 11.74 17.88
C GLY A 168 12.63 10.72 18.94
N THR A 169 12.41 9.45 18.57
CA THR A 169 12.05 8.38 19.52
C THR A 169 13.22 7.95 20.40
N SER A 170 14.45 8.40 20.11
CA SER A 170 15.66 8.05 20.84
C SER A 170 16.04 9.12 21.86
N PRO A 171 15.97 8.84 23.19
CA PRO A 171 16.40 9.78 24.22
C PRO A 171 17.84 10.27 24.02
N ALA A 172 18.74 9.39 23.56
CA ALA A 172 20.14 9.73 23.30
C ALA A 172 20.31 10.74 22.15
N LEU A 173 19.58 10.58 21.05
CA LEU A 173 19.64 11.53 19.93
C LEU A 173 18.87 12.82 20.24
N THR A 174 17.76 12.73 20.98
CA THR A 174 16.99 13.89 21.47
C THR A 174 17.86 14.77 22.37
N ARG A 175 18.53 14.19 23.39
CA ARG A 175 19.52 14.89 24.23
C ARG A 175 20.57 15.60 23.40
N LYS A 176 21.26 14.86 22.52
CA LYS A 176 22.31 15.40 21.64
C LYS A 176 21.84 16.59 20.79
N ARG A 177 20.58 16.55 20.31
CA ARG A 177 19.95 17.64 19.56
C ARG A 177 19.60 18.86 20.42
N MET A 178 19.26 18.66 21.70
CA MET A 178 18.95 19.73 22.65
C MET A 178 20.24 20.42 23.14
N GLU A 179 21.26 19.65 23.50
CA GLU A 179 22.61 20.14 23.82
C GLU A 179 23.20 20.97 22.66
N ALA A 180 23.11 20.46 21.43
CA ALA A 180 23.57 21.17 20.22
C ALA A 180 22.81 22.48 19.91
N ARG A 181 21.69 22.73 20.58
CA ARG A 181 20.91 23.98 20.52
C ARG A 181 21.15 24.90 21.71
N GLY A 182 22.03 24.53 22.65
CA GLY A 182 22.28 25.27 23.88
C GLY A 182 21.10 25.27 24.85
N LEU A 183 20.22 24.26 24.77
CA LEU A 183 19.17 24.04 25.75
C LEU A 183 19.76 23.33 26.97
N ASP A 184 19.33 23.73 28.16
CA ASP A 184 19.56 22.94 29.36
C ASP A 184 18.75 21.64 29.26
N VAL A 185 19.36 20.51 29.64
CA VAL A 185 18.80 19.18 29.33
C VAL A 185 18.49 18.40 30.59
N ASP A 186 17.22 18.47 30.96
CA ASP A 186 16.58 17.63 31.95
C ASP A 186 16.23 16.24 31.39
N ASP A 187 16.46 15.20 32.20
CA ASP A 187 16.31 13.80 31.81
C ASP A 187 14.84 13.40 31.62
N ASP A 188 13.95 13.86 32.50
CA ASP A 188 12.50 13.60 32.42
C ASP A 188 11.91 14.27 31.18
N MET A 189 12.33 15.51 30.86
CA MET A 189 11.95 16.21 29.64
C MET A 189 12.41 15.46 28.38
N VAL A 190 13.66 14.97 28.33
CA VAL A 190 14.16 14.18 27.18
C VAL A 190 13.33 12.91 27.00
N GLN A 191 13.01 12.22 28.09
CA GLN A 191 12.21 11.00 28.05
C GLN A 191 10.78 11.29 27.55
N GLN A 192 10.11 12.30 28.11
CA GLN A 192 8.77 12.72 27.68
C GLN A 192 8.73 13.11 26.19
N VAL A 193 9.72 13.86 25.70
CA VAL A 193 9.79 14.24 24.28
C VAL A 193 9.95 13.01 23.38
N SER A 194 10.75 12.02 23.79
CA SER A 194 10.95 10.79 23.02
C SER A 194 9.76 9.84 23.05
N GLU A 195 9.04 9.75 24.17
CA GLU A 195 7.77 9.01 24.27
C GLU A 195 6.67 9.65 23.41
N LEU A 196 6.55 10.98 23.41
CA LEU A 196 5.63 11.71 22.54
C LEU A 196 5.98 11.51 21.06
N ALA A 197 7.27 11.44 20.70
CA ALA A 197 7.71 11.14 19.33
C ALA A 197 7.35 9.71 18.91
N GLU A 198 7.55 8.70 19.78
CA GLU A 198 7.13 7.31 19.48
C GLU A 198 5.61 7.21 19.36
N GLY A 199 4.85 7.82 20.28
CA GLY A 199 3.39 7.87 20.22
C GLY A 199 2.88 8.52 18.94
N SER A 200 3.46 9.65 18.53
CA SER A 200 3.10 10.34 17.28
C SER A 200 3.45 9.53 16.03
N LEU A 201 4.56 8.78 16.03
CA LEU A 201 4.93 7.93 14.89
C LEU A 201 4.01 6.70 14.78
N ARG A 202 3.58 6.13 15.91
CA ARG A 202 2.57 5.04 15.95
C ARG A 202 1.20 5.51 15.47
N ASP A 203 0.73 6.65 15.97
CA ASP A 203 -0.50 7.31 15.48
C ASP A 203 -0.42 7.57 13.98
N ARG A 204 0.72 8.06 13.50
CA ARG A 204 0.96 8.30 12.07
C ARG A 204 0.92 7.03 11.23
N LEU A 205 1.42 5.90 11.73
CA LEU A 205 1.27 4.60 11.05
C LEU A 205 -0.20 4.16 11.04
N GLN A 206 -0.91 4.22 12.17
CA GLN A 206 -2.32 3.83 12.24
C GLN A 206 -3.20 4.72 11.35
N HIS A 207 -3.33 6.00 11.66
CA HIS A 207 -4.34 6.89 11.08
C HIS A 207 -3.83 7.66 9.84
N GLY A 208 -2.56 7.52 9.47
CA GLY A 208 -1.98 8.24 8.33
C GLY A 208 -1.78 9.73 8.60
N GLY A 209 -1.96 10.55 7.57
CA GLY A 209 -1.88 12.00 7.66
C GLY A 209 -2.45 12.68 6.44
N LYS A 210 -2.32 14.01 6.35
CA LYS A 210 -2.90 14.82 5.26
C LYS A 210 -2.64 14.27 3.85
N SER A 211 -1.45 13.71 3.62
CA SER A 211 -1.04 13.14 2.32
C SER A 211 -0.51 11.71 2.44
N MET A 212 -0.43 11.15 3.65
CA MET A 212 0.08 9.79 3.89
C MET A 212 -1.11 8.88 4.19
N PRO A 213 -1.27 7.73 3.51
CA PRO A 213 -2.37 6.82 3.79
C PRO A 213 -2.26 6.21 5.19
N SER A 214 -3.37 5.66 5.67
CA SER A 214 -3.42 4.83 6.86
C SER A 214 -2.76 3.46 6.64
N PHE A 215 -2.06 2.96 7.66
CA PHE A 215 -1.54 1.61 7.75
C PHE A 215 -2.23 0.80 8.87
N GLU A 216 -3.50 1.10 9.18
CA GLU A 216 -4.36 0.36 10.14
C GLU A 216 -4.43 -1.15 9.91
N TYR A 217 -4.14 -1.60 8.68
CA TYR A 217 -4.09 -3.02 8.34
C TYR A 217 -2.86 -3.72 8.90
N LEU A 218 -1.80 -3.00 9.30
CA LEU A 218 -0.59 -3.60 9.87
C LEU A 218 -0.88 -4.17 11.26
N ARG A 219 -0.41 -5.38 11.51
CA ARG A 219 -0.48 -6.05 12.81
C ARG A 219 0.55 -5.46 13.77
N ALA A 220 0.37 -5.67 15.07
CA ALA A 220 1.29 -5.15 16.09
C ALA A 220 2.73 -5.70 15.95
N ASP A 221 2.89 -6.97 15.56
CA ASP A 221 4.19 -7.60 15.28
C ASP A 221 4.87 -7.03 14.03
N GLU A 222 4.10 -6.80 12.96
CA GLU A 222 4.55 -6.10 11.75
C GLU A 222 5.00 -4.66 12.07
N VAL A 223 4.24 -3.93 12.90
CA VAL A 223 4.58 -2.56 13.32
C VAL A 223 5.89 -2.54 14.12
N GLU A 224 6.10 -3.41 15.10
CA GLU A 224 7.37 -3.41 15.86
C GLU A 224 8.59 -3.74 14.97
N ALA A 225 8.46 -4.69 14.03
CA ALA A 225 9.55 -5.03 13.12
C ALA A 225 9.86 -3.91 12.12
N LEU A 226 8.82 -3.26 11.56
CA LEU A 226 8.97 -2.07 10.73
C LEU A 226 9.64 -0.93 11.52
N PHE A 227 9.26 -0.73 12.78
CA PHE A 227 9.85 0.28 13.66
C PHE A 227 11.36 0.03 13.90
N GLY A 228 11.76 -1.22 14.16
CA GLY A 228 13.17 -1.58 14.30
C GLY A 228 14.00 -1.33 13.02
N TYR A 229 13.41 -1.55 11.84
CA TYR A 229 14.08 -1.20 10.58
C TYR A 229 14.13 0.31 10.33
N LEU A 230 13.08 1.06 10.69
CA LEU A 230 13.09 2.53 10.65
C LEU A 230 14.15 3.10 11.60
N GLU A 231 14.25 2.60 12.83
CA GLU A 231 15.30 2.94 13.81
C GLU A 231 16.70 2.76 13.18
N LYS A 232 16.94 1.61 12.54
CA LYS A 232 18.19 1.31 11.82
C LYS A 232 18.47 2.28 10.66
N LEU A 233 17.48 2.55 9.80
CA LEU A 233 17.61 3.54 8.70
C LEU A 233 17.94 4.94 9.23
N ALA A 234 17.43 5.27 10.41
CA ALA A 234 17.55 6.58 11.02
C ALA A 234 18.77 6.71 11.95
N GLU A 235 19.66 5.72 11.99
CA GLU A 235 20.86 5.68 12.85
C GLU A 235 20.54 5.78 14.36
N VAL A 236 19.36 5.31 14.77
CA VAL A 236 19.01 5.13 16.18
C VAL A 236 19.83 3.94 16.74
N PRO A 237 20.43 4.05 17.94
CA PRO A 237 21.13 2.93 18.56
C PRO A 237 20.24 1.67 18.67
N PRO A 238 20.76 0.46 18.39
CA PRO A 238 19.94 -0.76 18.35
C PRO A 238 19.09 -0.95 19.61
N THR A 239 17.80 -1.21 19.40
CA THR A 239 16.83 -1.46 20.47
C THR A 239 16.46 -2.94 20.52
N LYS A 240 15.54 -3.32 21.42
CA LYS A 240 14.88 -4.64 21.42
C LYS A 240 14.14 -4.99 20.10
N ARG A 241 14.00 -4.03 19.18
CA ARG A 241 13.34 -4.18 17.88
C ARG A 241 14.29 -4.49 16.74
N ASP A 242 15.61 -4.33 16.94
CA ASP A 242 16.59 -4.62 15.89
C ASP A 242 16.55 -6.11 15.50
N GLY A 243 16.58 -6.36 14.20
CA GLY A 243 16.51 -7.72 13.64
C GLY A 243 15.20 -8.48 13.89
N LEU A 244 14.11 -7.84 14.35
CA LEU A 244 12.82 -8.53 14.50
C LEU A 244 12.32 -9.10 13.16
N LEU A 245 11.87 -10.35 13.21
CA LEU A 245 11.30 -11.09 12.09
C LEU A 245 9.84 -11.41 12.35
N VAL A 246 9.04 -11.42 11.29
CA VAL A 246 7.59 -11.59 11.36
C VAL A 246 7.14 -12.76 10.45
N PRO A 247 6.24 -13.64 10.90
CA PRO A 247 5.74 -14.75 10.09
C PRO A 247 4.63 -14.27 9.12
N GLU A 248 4.97 -14.14 7.83
CA GLU A 248 4.02 -13.78 6.77
C GLU A 248 3.70 -14.93 5.83
N SER A 249 2.58 -14.79 5.12
CA SER A 249 2.19 -15.71 4.03
C SER A 249 2.11 -14.98 2.70
N ALA A 250 2.11 -15.72 1.59
CA ALA A 250 2.10 -15.13 0.25
C ALA A 250 0.90 -14.20 0.04
N ALA A 251 -0.31 -14.61 0.46
CA ALA A 251 -1.49 -13.75 0.40
C ALA A 251 -1.34 -12.44 1.22
N ARG A 252 -0.58 -12.46 2.32
CA ARG A 252 -0.34 -11.27 3.15
C ARG A 252 0.73 -10.36 2.57
N VAL A 253 1.77 -10.90 1.93
CA VAL A 253 2.71 -10.11 1.11
C VAL A 253 1.99 -9.41 -0.04
N GLY A 254 1.08 -10.10 -0.73
CA GLY A 254 0.21 -9.51 -1.74
C GLY A 254 -0.64 -8.36 -1.19
N GLU A 255 -1.22 -8.53 0.01
CA GLU A 255 -2.00 -7.48 0.67
C GLU A 255 -1.14 -6.23 1.03
N HIS A 256 0.07 -6.42 1.57
CA HIS A 256 0.98 -5.31 1.87
C HIS A 256 1.28 -4.47 0.63
N ILE A 257 1.69 -5.11 -0.46
CA ILE A 257 2.04 -4.40 -1.70
C ILE A 257 0.80 -3.74 -2.32
N VAL A 258 -0.36 -4.41 -2.31
CA VAL A 258 -1.63 -3.85 -2.80
C VAL A 258 -2.00 -2.58 -2.03
N ARG A 259 -2.04 -2.62 -0.70
CA ARG A 259 -2.48 -1.49 0.13
C ARG A 259 -1.43 -0.38 0.23
N GLY A 260 -0.17 -0.75 0.46
CA GLY A 260 0.92 0.18 0.72
C GLY A 260 1.49 0.84 -0.53
N THR A 261 1.38 0.17 -1.69
CA THR A 261 1.95 0.66 -2.95
C THR A 261 0.93 0.78 -4.09
N CYS A 262 0.19 -0.28 -4.45
CA CYS A 262 -0.63 -0.25 -5.67
C CYS A 262 -1.87 0.66 -5.56
N HIS A 263 -2.57 0.63 -4.42
CA HIS A 263 -3.78 1.42 -4.15
C HIS A 263 -3.50 2.92 -3.98
N ILE A 264 -2.23 3.33 -3.95
CA ILE A 264 -1.86 4.75 -4.06
C ILE A 264 -2.43 5.34 -5.37
N CYS A 265 -2.20 4.64 -6.49
CA CYS A 265 -2.57 5.12 -7.83
C CYS A 265 -3.82 4.44 -8.38
N HIS A 266 -4.01 3.14 -8.15
CA HIS A 266 -5.10 2.36 -8.72
C HIS A 266 -6.34 2.37 -7.80
N ASP A 267 -7.53 2.58 -8.36
CA ASP A 267 -8.78 2.32 -7.65
C ASP A 267 -8.84 0.82 -7.30
N ALA A 268 -9.39 0.46 -6.13
CA ALA A 268 -9.48 -0.96 -5.76
C ALA A 268 -10.42 -1.73 -6.70
N THR A 269 -11.55 -1.11 -7.03
CA THR A 269 -12.62 -1.63 -7.88
C THR A 269 -13.05 -0.58 -8.88
N GLY A 270 -13.40 -0.97 -10.11
CA GLY A 270 -13.84 -0.03 -11.14
C GLY A 270 -13.68 -0.58 -12.55
N PRO A 271 -13.67 0.28 -13.57
CA PRO A 271 -13.36 -0.15 -14.93
C PRO A 271 -11.93 -0.67 -15.02
N GLY A 272 -11.69 -1.52 -16.01
CA GLY A 272 -10.37 -1.99 -16.36
C GLY A 272 -9.74 -1.26 -17.54
N SER A 273 -8.63 -1.82 -17.99
CA SER A 273 -7.74 -1.35 -19.05
C SER A 273 -8.24 -1.66 -20.47
N GLY A 274 -9.55 -1.56 -20.71
CA GLY A 274 -10.09 -1.65 -22.07
C GLY A 274 -9.37 -0.67 -23.01
N HIS A 275 -9.23 -1.01 -24.30
CA HIS A 275 -8.40 -0.24 -25.25
C HIS A 275 -8.65 1.28 -25.23
N MET A 276 -9.91 1.71 -25.10
CA MET A 276 -10.28 3.13 -24.97
C MET A 276 -9.85 3.76 -23.63
N ALA A 277 -9.90 3.02 -22.53
CA ALA A 277 -9.40 3.48 -21.23
C ALA A 277 -7.87 3.68 -21.26
N MET A 278 -7.13 2.74 -21.88
CA MET A 278 -5.68 2.89 -22.09
C MET A 278 -5.34 4.12 -22.96
N MET A 279 -6.07 4.33 -24.07
CA MET A 279 -5.89 5.49 -24.94
C MET A 279 -6.24 6.83 -24.26
N GLN A 280 -7.06 6.80 -23.21
CA GLN A 280 -7.42 7.96 -22.39
C GLN A 280 -6.49 8.16 -21.18
N GLY A 281 -5.47 7.31 -21.00
CA GLY A 281 -4.58 7.36 -19.83
C GLY A 281 -5.27 6.98 -18.51
N THR A 282 -6.41 6.29 -18.57
CA THR A 282 -7.15 5.84 -17.39
C THR A 282 -6.40 4.72 -16.69
N ILE A 283 -6.10 4.91 -15.40
CA ILE A 283 -5.48 3.90 -14.55
C ILE A 283 -6.52 2.79 -14.28
N PRO A 284 -6.25 1.51 -14.61
CA PRO A 284 -7.21 0.43 -14.39
C PRO A 284 -7.37 0.09 -12.92
N SER A 285 -8.54 -0.39 -12.51
CA SER A 285 -8.74 -0.85 -11.13
C SER A 285 -8.00 -2.16 -10.82
N LEU A 286 -7.58 -2.34 -9.57
CA LEU A 286 -6.86 -3.55 -9.14
C LEU A 286 -7.68 -4.83 -9.36
N ALA A 287 -8.99 -4.79 -9.11
CA ALA A 287 -9.89 -5.91 -9.35
C ALA A 287 -10.03 -6.32 -10.83
N SER A 288 -9.69 -5.46 -11.80
CA SER A 288 -9.72 -5.83 -13.23
C SER A 288 -8.46 -6.57 -13.68
N ILE A 289 -7.32 -6.33 -13.02
CA ILE A 289 -6.00 -6.79 -13.47
C ILE A 289 -5.94 -8.30 -13.77
N PRO A 290 -6.41 -9.20 -12.90
CA PRO A 290 -6.30 -10.64 -13.15
C PRO A 290 -7.24 -11.17 -14.25
N LYS A 291 -8.26 -10.38 -14.62
CA LYS A 291 -9.21 -10.71 -15.71
C LYS A 291 -8.69 -10.27 -17.08
N GLU A 292 -7.85 -9.25 -17.12
CA GLU A 292 -7.43 -8.57 -18.34
C GLU A 292 -5.96 -8.80 -18.72
N HIS A 293 -5.10 -9.10 -17.74
CA HIS A 293 -3.66 -9.29 -17.92
C HIS A 293 -3.20 -10.66 -17.47
N SER A 294 -2.21 -11.23 -18.17
CA SER A 294 -1.48 -12.39 -17.66
C SER A 294 -0.57 -11.99 -16.50
N LEU A 295 -0.26 -12.94 -15.61
CA LEU A 295 0.74 -12.76 -14.56
C LEU A 295 2.06 -12.20 -15.11
N SER A 296 2.57 -12.75 -16.22
CA SER A 296 3.80 -12.28 -16.86
C SER A 296 3.72 -10.83 -17.36
N GLY A 297 2.56 -10.39 -17.86
CA GLY A 297 2.32 -9.00 -18.25
C GLY A 297 2.34 -8.06 -17.05
N VAL A 298 1.74 -8.49 -15.93
CA VAL A 298 1.74 -7.72 -14.67
C VAL A 298 3.14 -7.64 -14.06
N VAL A 299 3.90 -8.74 -14.00
CA VAL A 299 5.30 -8.76 -13.55
C VAL A 299 6.13 -7.74 -14.33
N HIS A 300 6.10 -7.81 -15.66
CA HIS A 300 6.83 -6.87 -16.52
C HIS A 300 6.36 -5.42 -16.32
N GLN A 301 5.04 -5.18 -16.30
CA GLN A 301 4.48 -3.83 -16.15
C GLN A 301 4.78 -3.20 -14.79
N VAL A 302 4.84 -3.99 -13.71
CA VAL A 302 5.25 -3.51 -12.38
C VAL A 302 6.75 -3.23 -12.32
N GLN A 303 7.59 -4.15 -12.80
CA GLN A 303 9.06 -3.99 -12.74
C GLN A 303 9.58 -2.84 -13.61
N TYR A 304 9.03 -2.65 -14.80
CA TYR A 304 9.54 -1.69 -15.79
C TYR A 304 8.66 -0.44 -15.98
N GLY A 305 7.46 -0.40 -15.40
CA GLY A 305 6.49 0.68 -15.56
C GLY A 305 5.92 0.77 -16.98
N SER A 306 5.19 1.85 -17.27
CA SER A 306 4.58 2.05 -18.59
C SER A 306 5.62 2.23 -19.71
N SER A 307 5.39 1.54 -20.83
CA SER A 307 6.26 1.54 -22.01
C SER A 307 6.45 2.94 -22.63
N GLY A 308 7.52 3.10 -23.42
CA GLY A 308 7.82 4.36 -24.11
C GLY A 308 6.70 4.87 -25.01
N MET A 309 5.90 3.98 -25.62
CA MET A 309 4.75 4.37 -26.44
C MET A 309 3.64 5.03 -25.61
N MET A 310 3.39 4.52 -24.39
CA MET A 310 2.41 5.13 -23.47
C MET A 310 2.85 6.52 -22.97
N LYS A 311 4.16 6.73 -22.83
CA LYS A 311 4.74 8.05 -22.47
C LYS A 311 4.55 9.08 -23.59
N ILE A 312 4.60 8.65 -24.87
CA ILE A 312 4.41 9.52 -26.03
C ILE A 312 2.94 9.93 -26.20
N THR A 313 1.99 9.07 -25.81
CA THR A 313 0.54 9.39 -25.88
C THR A 313 0.06 10.38 -24.81
N GLY A 314 0.92 10.82 -23.88
CA GLY A 314 0.62 11.90 -22.92
C GLY A 314 -0.37 11.54 -21.81
N GLY A 315 -0.71 10.26 -21.64
CA GLY A 315 -1.53 9.76 -20.54
C GLY A 315 -0.72 9.55 -19.26
N GLU A 316 -1.41 9.19 -18.16
CA GLU A 316 -0.72 8.89 -16.90
C GLU A 316 0.18 7.65 -17.02
N VAL A 317 1.36 7.74 -16.41
CA VAL A 317 2.47 6.78 -16.58
C VAL A 317 2.66 6.02 -15.28
N MET A 318 2.53 4.70 -15.32
CA MET A 318 2.85 3.85 -14.17
C MET A 318 4.38 3.90 -13.93
N PRO A 319 4.84 4.27 -12.73
CA PRO A 319 6.26 4.20 -12.39
C PRO A 319 6.74 2.75 -12.32
N ALA A 320 8.06 2.57 -12.40
CA ALA A 320 8.70 1.27 -12.28
C ALA A 320 8.94 0.92 -10.81
N TYR A 321 8.75 -0.35 -10.47
CA TYR A 321 8.98 -0.93 -9.15
C TYR A 321 9.98 -2.10 -9.23
N PRO A 322 11.22 -1.88 -9.69
CA PRO A 322 12.21 -2.95 -9.92
C PRO A 322 12.72 -3.59 -8.61
N TYR A 323 12.36 -3.01 -7.47
CA TYR A 323 12.63 -3.51 -6.13
C TYR A 323 11.56 -4.50 -5.62
N PHE A 324 10.60 -4.92 -6.47
CA PHE A 324 9.77 -6.11 -6.20
C PHE A 324 10.26 -7.30 -7.04
N THR A 325 10.40 -8.44 -6.37
CA THR A 325 10.65 -9.75 -6.99
C THR A 325 9.45 -10.20 -7.83
N GLU A 326 9.67 -11.13 -8.76
CA GLU A 326 8.58 -11.70 -9.56
C GLU A 326 7.57 -12.43 -8.66
N GLU A 327 8.04 -13.05 -7.59
CA GLU A 327 7.23 -13.81 -6.63
C GLU A 327 6.37 -12.90 -5.73
N GLU A 328 6.84 -11.71 -5.39
CA GLU A 328 6.05 -10.67 -4.71
C GLU A 328 4.96 -10.09 -5.62
N ILE A 329 5.26 -9.90 -6.90
CA ILE A 329 4.27 -9.44 -7.87
C ILE A 329 3.26 -10.55 -8.19
N ALA A 330 3.70 -11.82 -8.19
CA ALA A 330 2.81 -12.96 -8.24
C ALA A 330 1.91 -13.02 -7.00
N ALA A 331 2.42 -12.75 -5.79
CA ALA A 331 1.60 -12.66 -4.59
C ALA A 331 0.50 -11.58 -4.71
N VAL A 332 0.79 -10.42 -5.29
CA VAL A 332 -0.21 -9.37 -5.63
C VAL A 332 -1.26 -9.89 -6.60
N TYR A 333 -0.84 -10.51 -7.71
CA TYR A 333 -1.74 -11.06 -8.73
C TYR A 333 -2.65 -12.16 -8.14
N LEU A 334 -2.14 -12.95 -7.20
CA LEU A 334 -2.82 -14.08 -6.60
C LEU A 334 -3.73 -13.73 -5.43
N VAL A 335 -3.54 -12.59 -4.75
CA VAL A 335 -4.43 -12.15 -3.65
C VAL A 335 -5.87 -11.87 -4.13
N ALA A 336 -6.04 -11.56 -5.43
CA ALA A 336 -7.35 -11.43 -6.05
C ALA A 336 -8.06 -12.78 -6.33
N TYR A 337 -7.34 -13.91 -6.25
CA TYR A 337 -7.90 -15.26 -6.35
C TYR A 337 -8.04 -15.96 -4.98
N SER A 338 -7.44 -15.42 -3.92
CA SER A 338 -7.69 -15.92 -2.56
C SER A 338 -9.08 -15.50 -2.10
N ALA A 339 -10.03 -16.43 -2.22
CA ALA A 339 -11.31 -16.34 -1.56
C ALA A 339 -11.09 -16.22 -0.05
N ARG A 340 -11.34 -15.04 0.52
CA ARG A 340 -11.41 -14.83 1.97
C ARG A 340 -12.86 -14.55 2.38
N PRO A 341 -13.32 -15.13 3.50
CA PRO A 341 -14.73 -15.18 3.88
C PRO A 341 -15.31 -13.84 4.35
#